data_AF-A0A0Q9L5G9-F1
#
_entry.id   AF-A0A0Q9L5G9-F1
#
_cell.length_a   1.000
_cell.length_b   1.000
_cell.length_c   1.000
_cell.angle_alpha   90.00
_cell.angle_beta   90.00
_cell.angle_gamma   90.00
#
_symmetry.space_group_name_H-M   'P 1'
#
loop_
_entity.id
_entity.type
_entity.pdbx_description
1 polymer ?
#
loop_
_entity_poly.entity_id
_entity_poly.type
_entity_poly.pdbx_seq_one_letter_code
_entity_poly.pdbx_strand_id
1 'polypeptide(L)' 'MTSSYFNEWLDEYNDYRRLYMLFGDEYYLEQAEEALNSLKAFVLRAERYKSIVWKIMSDSIHAY' A
#
# COMPACT_ATOMS: atom_id res chain seq x y z
N MET A 1 -4.15 -0.35 12.98
CA MET A 1 -4.90 0.57 12.09
C MET A 1 -4.37 0.55 10.65
N THR A 2 -3.09 0.22 10.42
CA THR A 2 -2.48 0.20 9.06
C THR A 2 -2.68 -1.10 8.27
N SER A 3 -3.01 -2.23 8.92
CA SER A 3 -3.10 -3.52 8.22
C SER A 3 -4.41 -3.77 7.48
N SER A 4 -5.55 -3.20 7.92
CA SER A 4 -6.83 -3.43 7.20
C SER A 4 -6.80 -2.74 5.84
N TYR A 5 -6.39 -1.46 5.79
CA TYR A 5 -6.22 -0.74 4.54
C TYR A 5 -5.26 -1.44 3.57
N PHE A 6 -4.15 -2.00 4.06
CA PHE A 6 -3.22 -2.73 3.20
C PHE A 6 -3.88 -3.96 2.56
N ASN A 7 -4.63 -4.72 3.35
CA ASN A 7 -5.34 -5.90 2.86
C ASN A 7 -6.46 -5.52 1.89
N GLU A 8 -7.21 -4.45 2.17
CA GLU A 8 -8.28 -3.95 1.30
C GLU A 8 -7.77 -3.61 -0.10
N TRP A 9 -6.68 -2.84 -0.22
CA TRP A 9 -6.08 -2.52 -1.52
C TRP A 9 -5.54 -3.75 -2.27
N LEU A 10 -5.03 -4.74 -1.53
CA LEU A 10 -4.52 -5.99 -2.11
C LEU A 10 -5.67 -6.87 -2.62
N ASP A 11 -6.77 -6.92 -1.86
CA ASP A 11 -7.97 -7.65 -2.22
C ASP A 11 -8.63 -7.02 -3.45
N GLU A 12 -8.77 -5.68 -3.49
CA GLU A 12 -9.27 -4.96 -4.67
C GLU A 12 -8.43 -5.21 -5.91
N TYR A 13 -7.09 -5.16 -5.80
CA TYR A 13 -6.19 -5.52 -6.90
C TYR A 13 -6.47 -6.93 -7.42
N ASN A 14 -6.58 -7.90 -6.53
CA ASN A 14 -6.80 -9.29 -6.89
C ASN A 14 -8.18 -9.49 -7.55
N ASP A 15 -9.21 -8.81 -7.06
CA ASP A 15 -10.55 -8.86 -7.62
C ASP A 15 -10.58 -8.30 -9.05
N TYR A 16 -9.98 -7.14 -9.29
CA TYR A 16 -9.88 -6.57 -10.63
C TYR A 16 -9.08 -7.45 -11.60
N ARG A 17 -7.96 -8.03 -11.15
CA ARG A 17 -7.19 -8.99 -11.97
C ARG A 17 -8.01 -10.23 -12.31
N ARG A 18 -8.85 -10.70 -11.39
CA ARG A 18 -9.74 -11.85 -11.62
C ARG A 18 -10.86 -11.50 -12.59
N LEU A 19 -11.44 -10.31 -12.49
CA LEU A 19 -12.42 -9.80 -13.45
C LEU A 19 -11.81 -9.67 -14.85
N TYR A 20 -10.58 -9.14 -14.96
CA TYR A 20 -9.85 -9.11 -16.22
C TYR A 20 -9.64 -10.52 -16.80
N MET A 21 -9.22 -11.49 -15.98
CA MET A 21 -9.05 -12.88 -16.42
C MET A 21 -10.36 -13.52 -16.90
N LEU A 22 -11.50 -13.16 -16.30
CA LEU A 22 -12.81 -13.73 -16.64
C LEU A 22 -13.43 -13.09 -17.88
N PHE A 23 -13.27 -11.77 -18.04
CA PHE A 23 -13.99 -11.00 -19.06
C PHE A 23 -13.10 -10.47 -20.19
N GLY A 24 -11.79 -10.41 -19.99
CA GLY A 24 -10.81 -9.89 -20.97
C GLY A 24 -10.89 -8.38 -21.21
N ASP A 25 -11.64 -7.65 -20.38
CA ASP A 25 -11.88 -6.22 -20.53
C ASP A 25 -10.76 -5.40 -19.89
N GLU A 26 -10.05 -4.60 -20.70
CA GLU A 26 -8.93 -3.76 -20.30
C GLU A 26 -9.28 -2.78 -19.18
N TYR A 27 -10.53 -2.37 -19.04
CA TYR A 27 -10.97 -1.54 -17.92
C TYR A 27 -10.62 -2.17 -16.56
N TYR A 28 -10.79 -3.48 -16.41
CA TYR A 28 -10.43 -4.16 -15.16
C TYR A 28 -8.91 -4.20 -14.94
N LEU A 29 -8.12 -4.25 -16.02
CA LEU A 29 -6.67 -4.18 -15.91
C LEU A 29 -6.23 -2.79 -15.44
N GLU A 30 -6.82 -1.72 -16.00
CA GLU A 30 -6.57 -0.34 -15.58
C GLU A 30 -6.92 -0.13 -14.10
N GLN A 31 -8.08 -0.60 -13.67
CA GLN A 31 -8.50 -0.51 -12.27
C GLN A 31 -7.57 -1.29 -11.32
N ALA A 32 -7.08 -2.47 -11.74
CA ALA A 32 -6.07 -3.20 -10.98
C ALA A 32 -4.77 -2.38 -10.85
N GLU A 33 -4.31 -1.74 -11.91
CA GLU A 33 -3.11 -0.90 -11.86
C GLU A 33 -3.27 0.32 -10.95
N GLU A 34 -4.45 0.94 -10.93
CA GLU A 34 -4.79 2.03 -10.00
C GLU A 34 -4.75 1.58 -8.54
N ALA A 35 -5.34 0.43 -8.22
CA ALA A 35 -5.28 -0.16 -6.88
C ALA A 35 -3.83 -0.44 -6.45
N LEU A 36 -3.02 -1.00 -7.36
CA LEU A 36 -1.60 -1.27 -7.09
C LEU A 36 -0.78 0.01 -6.85
N ASN A 37 -1.06 1.08 -7.61
CA ASN A 37 -0.38 2.36 -7.43
C ASN A 37 -0.75 3.02 -6.09
N SER A 38 -2.02 2.91 -5.69
CA SER A 38 -2.50 3.37 -4.38
C SER A 38 -1.82 2.62 -3.24
N LEU A 39 -1.68 1.30 -3.36
CA LEU A 39 -0.95 0.47 -2.41
C LEU A 39 0.52 0.89 -2.28
N LYS A 40 1.22 1.10 -3.39
CA LYS A 40 2.62 1.56 -3.40
C LYS A 40 2.78 2.91 -2.70
N ALA A 41 1.89 3.86 -2.99
CA ALA A 41 1.91 5.18 -2.34
C ALA A 41 1.70 5.07 -0.83
N PHE A 42 0.80 4.19 -0.39
CA PHE A 42 0.56 3.92 1.03
C PHE A 42 1.79 3.33 1.72
N VAL A 43 2.43 2.33 1.11
CA VAL A 43 3.66 1.70 1.64
C VAL A 43 4.78 2.73 1.78
N LEU A 44 5.05 3.54 0.75
CA LEU A 44 6.07 4.59 0.80
C LEU A 44 5.80 5.59 1.93
N ARG A 45 4.53 5.96 2.14
CA ARG A 45 4.14 6.84 3.25
C ARG A 45 4.38 6.19 4.61
N ALA A 46 4.05 4.91 4.76
CA ALA A 46 4.26 4.15 5.98
C ALA A 46 5.76 3.98 6.30
N GLU A 47 6.59 3.70 5.30
CA GLU A 47 8.04 3.62 5.44
C GLU A 47 8.65 4.97 5.84
N ARG A 48 8.21 6.06 5.20
CA ARG A 48 8.65 7.41 5.56
C ARG A 48 8.27 7.75 7.00
N TYR A 49 7.06 7.41 7.41
CA TYR A 49 6.61 7.59 8.80
C TYR A 49 7.48 6.79 9.77
N LYS A 50 7.74 5.51 9.47
CA LYS A 50 8.63 4.66 10.27
C LYS A 50 10.03 5.26 10.41
N SER A 51 10.60 5.78 9.32
CA SER A 51 11.93 6.43 9.32
C SER A 51 11.96 7.67 10.22
N ILE A 52 10.93 8.53 10.15
CA ILE A 52 10.81 9.73 11.00
C ILE A 52 10.70 9.33 12.48
N VAL A 53 9.83 8.39 12.81
CA VAL A 53 9.66 7.90 14.18
C VAL A 53 10.96 7.31 14.71
N TRP A 54 11.66 6.52 13.90
CA TRP A 54 12.93 5.91 14.29
C TRP A 54 14.00 6.97 14.57
N LYS A 55 14.08 8.04 13.76
CA LYS A 55 14.99 9.17 14.00
C LYS A 55 14.68 9.89 15.32
N ILE A 56 13.41 10.20 15.59
CA ILE A 56 12.99 10.85 16.84
C ILE A 56 13.32 9.97 18.06
N MET A 57 13.07 8.65 17.97
CA MET A 57 13.40 7.72 19.04
C MET A 57 14.91 7.55 19.22
N SER A 58 15.69 7.58 18.15
CA SER A 58 17.16 7.51 18.21
C SER A 58 17.77 8.75 18.88
N ASP A 59 17.25 9.94 18.58
CA ASP A 59 17.72 11.22 19.15
C ASP A 59 17.37 11.35 20.64
N SER A 60 16.29 10.70 21.09
CA SER A 60 15.86 10.68 22.50
C SER A 60 16.57 9.61 23.36
N ILE A 61 17.26 8.64 22.74
CA ILE A 61 17.99 7.57 23.45
C ILE A 61 19.43 7.99 23.85
N HIS A 62 19.95 9.13 23.39
CA HIS A 62 21.29 9.64 23.74
C HIS A 62 21.28 10.65 24.90
N ALA A 63 20.51 10.39 25.96
CA ALA A 63 20.68 11.07 27.24
C ALA A 63 21.41 10.13 28.21
N TYR A 64 22.74 10.08 28.11
CA TYR A 64 23.62 9.47 29.10
C TYR A 64 24.77 10.42 29.43
#